data_AF-A0A1V5GW28-F1
#
_entry.id   AF-A0A1V5GW28-F1
#
_cell.length_a   1.000
_cell.length_b   1.000
_cell.length_c   1.000
_cell.angle_alpha   90.00
_cell.angle_beta   90.00
_cell.angle_gamma   90.00
#
_symmetry.space_group_name_H-M   'P 1'
#
loop_
_entity.id
_entity.type
_entity.pdbx_description
1 polymer ?
#
loop_
_entity_poly.entity_id
_entity_poly.type
_entity_poly.pdbx_seq_one_letter_code
_entity_poly.pdbx_strand_id
1 'polypeptide(L)'
;MAAFARVIDKVRNSEYRKACKEHKAVYKGARYLLLKNRRNVRRRSHRQQLKELLALNEVINTVMILKDKLRQLWSYRSRTWAAKAIDKWCALARSLKQKSLTAFARMLQRYRYGILNHCDYPIHTGKLEGVNNKIKVIKRKAYGFHDLRYFTLKIYQAFAN
;
A
#
# COMPACT_ATOMS: atom_id res chain seq x y z
N MET A 1 -2.62 -0.84 0.48
CA MET A 1 -2.10 0.54 0.74
C MET A 1 -1.82 0.83 2.22
N ALA A 2 -2.59 0.33 3.18
CA ALA A 2 -2.37 0.57 4.62
C ALA A 2 -0.97 0.18 5.12
N ALA A 3 -0.39 -0.92 4.62
CA ALA A 3 0.97 -1.33 4.98
C ALA A 3 2.04 -0.29 4.59
N PHE A 4 1.90 0.33 3.41
CA PHE A 4 2.85 1.35 2.95
C PHE A 4 2.67 2.69 3.68
N ALA A 5 1.44 3.02 4.10
CA ALA A 5 1.18 4.20 4.94
C ALA A 5 2.00 4.16 6.24
N ARG A 6 2.16 2.98 6.87
CA ARG A 6 3.02 2.79 8.05
C ARG A 6 4.50 3.01 7.73
N VAL A 7 4.95 2.65 6.53
CA VAL A 7 6.33 2.88 6.08
C VAL A 7 6.60 4.38 5.92
N ILE A 8 5.68 5.12 5.29
CA ILE A 8 5.78 6.58 5.16
C ILE A 8 5.93 7.24 6.52
N ASP A 9 5.12 6.84 7.51
CA ASP A 9 5.18 7.42 8.85
C ASP A 9 6.49 7.08 9.59
N LYS A 10 6.99 5.84 9.44
CA LYS A 10 8.30 5.44 9.98
C LYS A 10 9.45 6.25 9.37
N VAL A 11 9.43 6.46 8.04
CA VAL A 11 10.45 7.26 7.36
C VAL A 11 10.35 8.72 7.79
N ARG A 12 9.15 9.31 7.82
CA ARG A 12 8.92 10.68 8.33
C ARG A 12 9.49 10.85 9.73
N ASN A 13 9.24 9.92 10.65
CA ASN A 13 9.74 10.00 12.02
C ASN A 13 11.26 9.87 12.09
N SER A 14 11.87 9.00 11.27
CA SER A 14 13.32 8.90 11.15
C SER A 14 13.94 10.22 10.68
N GLU A 15 13.37 10.80 9.62
CA GLU A 15 13.87 12.04 9.04
C GLU A 15 13.61 13.27 9.93
N TYR A 16 12.49 13.30 10.65
CA TYR A 16 12.21 14.32 11.67
C TYR A 16 13.25 14.34 12.78
N ARG A 17 13.75 13.17 13.20
CA ARG A 17 14.79 13.06 14.22
C ARG A 17 16.14 13.59 13.74
N LYS A 18 16.43 13.49 12.44
CA LYS A 18 17.65 14.00 11.82
C LYS A 18 17.59 15.50 11.48
N ALA A 19 16.39 16.08 11.37
CA ALA A 19 16.22 17.47 10.97
C ALA A 19 16.67 18.46 12.06
N CYS A 20 17.26 19.59 11.64
CA CYS A 20 17.58 20.73 12.50
C CYS A 20 16.33 21.37 13.09
N LYS A 21 16.48 22.11 14.20
CA LYS A 21 15.35 22.72 14.95
C LYS A 21 14.41 23.56 14.06
N GLU A 22 14.97 24.34 13.15
CA GLU A 22 14.20 25.18 12.21
C GLU A 22 13.38 24.35 11.23
N HIS A 23 13.94 23.26 10.71
CA HIS A 23 13.27 22.41 9.72
C HIS A 23 12.17 21.56 10.37
N LYS A 24 12.23 21.29 11.69
CA LYS A 24 11.23 20.49 12.41
C LYS A 24 9.81 21.07 12.35
N ALA A 25 9.67 22.39 12.19
CA ALA A 25 8.36 23.04 12.06
C ALA A 25 7.57 22.50 10.86
N VAL A 26 8.25 22.29 9.72
CA VAL A 26 7.65 21.82 8.46
C VAL A 26 7.13 20.38 8.57
N TYR A 27 7.75 19.54 9.42
CA TYR A 27 7.34 18.15 9.64
C TYR A 27 6.13 18.02 10.57
N LYS A 28 5.84 19.04 11.39
CA LYS A 28 4.69 19.04 12.31
C LYS A 28 3.39 19.13 11.50
N GLY A 29 2.45 18.21 11.75
CA GLY A 29 1.21 18.10 10.97
C GLY A 29 1.34 17.45 9.58
N ALA A 30 2.56 17.18 9.10
CA ALA A 30 2.79 16.65 7.76
C ALA A 30 2.33 15.20 7.54
N ARG A 31 2.06 14.43 8.61
CA ARG A 31 1.63 13.02 8.51
C ARG A 31 0.42 12.86 7.59
N TYR A 32 -0.64 13.62 7.86
CA TYR A 32 -1.88 13.53 7.07
C TYR A 32 -1.70 14.08 5.67
N LEU A 33 -0.80 15.05 5.47
CA LEU A 33 -0.47 15.59 4.14
C LEU A 33 0.21 14.54 3.24
N LEU A 34 1.18 13.80 3.78
CA LEU A 34 1.89 12.74 3.06
C LEU A 34 0.97 11.54 2.74
N LEU A 35 0.01 11.24 3.62
CA LEU A 35 -0.95 10.17 3.40
C LEU A 35 -2.02 10.54 2.36
N LYS A 36 -2.41 11.82 2.28
CA LYS A 36 -3.41 12.29 1.33
C LYS A 36 -2.94 12.16 -0.12
N ASN A 37 -3.89 12.05 -1.05
CA ASN A 37 -3.61 12.22 -2.46
C ASN A 37 -3.34 13.69 -2.74
N ARG A 38 -2.30 14.00 -3.55
CA ARG A 38 -1.94 15.38 -3.92
C ARG A 38 -3.15 16.16 -4.45
N ARG A 39 -3.99 15.52 -5.28
CA ARG A 39 -5.25 16.07 -5.82
C ARG A 39 -6.26 16.48 -4.74
N ASN A 40 -6.24 15.84 -3.57
CA ASN A 40 -7.19 16.08 -2.49
C ASN A 40 -6.67 17.10 -1.47
N VAL A 41 -5.48 17.67 -1.65
CA VAL A 41 -4.96 18.77 -0.83
C VAL A 41 -5.53 20.08 -1.39
N ARG A 42 -6.62 20.57 -0.79
CA ARG A 42 -7.35 21.76 -1.28
C ARG A 42 -6.81 23.08 -0.74
N ARG A 43 -6.35 23.11 0.52
CA ARG A 43 -5.84 24.34 1.16
C ARG A 43 -4.48 24.75 0.56
N ARG A 44 -4.32 26.03 0.21
CA ARG A 44 -3.07 26.60 -0.34
C ARG A 44 -1.89 26.44 0.63
N SER A 45 -2.10 26.72 1.91
CA SER A 45 -1.09 26.55 2.97
C SER A 45 -0.55 25.11 3.05
N HIS A 46 -1.43 24.12 2.98
CA HIS A 46 -1.04 22.70 2.99
C HIS A 46 -0.26 22.28 1.74
N ARG A 47 -0.56 22.86 0.57
CA ARG A 47 0.21 22.61 -0.65
C ARG A 47 1.61 23.20 -0.55
N GLN A 48 1.71 24.40 0.00
CA GLN A 48 2.98 25.09 0.22
C GLN A 48 3.87 24.31 1.20
N GLN A 49 3.31 23.95 2.36
CA GLN A 49 4.01 23.11 3.35
C GLN A 49 4.48 21.78 2.75
N LEU A 50 3.65 21.13 1.93
CA LEU A 50 4.04 19.89 1.25
C LEU A 50 5.19 20.13 0.26
N LYS A 51 5.16 21.22 -0.50
CA LYS A 51 6.21 21.56 -1.46
C LYS A 51 7.54 21.82 -0.73
N GLU A 52 7.51 22.58 0.35
CA GLU A 52 8.67 22.84 1.21
C GLU A 52 9.23 21.55 1.82
N LEU A 53 8.36 20.68 2.37
CA LEU A 53 8.80 19.40 2.93
C LEU A 53 9.50 18.51 1.90
N LEU A 54 9.00 18.48 0.66
CA LEU A 54 9.57 17.67 -0.42
C LEU A 54 10.87 18.27 -0.95
N ALA A 55 11.02 19.60 -0.91
CA ALA A 55 12.26 20.28 -1.28
C ALA A 55 13.35 20.10 -0.21
N LEU A 56 12.97 20.12 1.07
CA LEU A 56 13.89 19.98 2.20
C LEU A 56 14.36 18.54 2.44
N ASN A 57 13.65 17.53 1.93
CA ASN A 57 14.00 16.14 2.18
C ASN A 57 13.79 15.24 0.95
N GLU A 58 14.91 14.92 0.30
CA GLU A 58 14.96 14.03 -0.85
C GLU A 58 14.46 12.61 -0.54
N VAL A 59 14.70 12.10 0.68
CA VAL A 59 14.24 10.76 1.10
C VAL A 59 12.70 10.74 1.14
N ILE A 60 12.07 11.73 1.76
CA ILE A 60 10.60 11.86 1.79
C ILE A 60 10.05 12.04 0.38
N ASN A 61 10.71 12.85 -0.46
CA ASN A 61 10.30 13.02 -1.85
C ASN A 61 10.32 11.69 -2.62
N THR A 62 11.41 10.93 -2.48
CA THR A 62 11.55 9.62 -3.13
C THR A 62 10.51 8.61 -2.61
N VAL A 63 10.20 8.64 -1.32
CA VAL A 63 9.12 7.81 -0.74
C VAL A 63 7.77 8.16 -1.35
N MET A 64 7.49 9.44 -1.63
CA MET A 64 6.27 9.85 -2.32
C MET A 64 6.24 9.36 -3.77
N ILE A 65 7.37 9.36 -4.47
CA ILE A 65 7.49 8.75 -5.81
C ILE A 65 7.21 7.24 -5.73
N LEU A 66 7.77 6.55 -4.74
CA LEU A 66 7.53 5.12 -4.50
C LEU A 66 6.05 4.82 -4.21
N LYS A 67 5.35 5.70 -3.49
CA LYS A 67 3.90 5.62 -3.25
C LYS A 67 3.11 5.63 -4.56
N ASP A 68 3.44 6.57 -5.45
CA ASP A 68 2.74 6.72 -6.72
C ASP A 68 3.04 5.55 -7.67
N LYS A 69 4.29 5.07 -7.71
CA LYS A 69 4.66 3.85 -8.46
C LYS A 69 3.92 2.61 -7.98
N LEU A 70 3.69 2.44 -6.67
CA LEU A 70 2.87 1.35 -6.14
C LEU A 70 1.41 1.43 -6.59
N ARG A 71 0.87 2.65 -6.77
CA ARG A 71 -0.49 2.80 -7.31
C ARG A 71 -0.54 2.41 -8.77
N GLN A 72 0.44 2.84 -9.55
CA GLN A 72 0.56 2.49 -10.97
C GLN A 72 0.73 0.98 -11.18
N LEU A 73 1.23 0.25 -10.18
CA LEU A 73 1.38 -1.19 -10.26
C LEU A 73 0.06 -1.92 -10.59
N TRP A 74 -1.06 -1.41 -10.06
CA TRP A 74 -2.40 -1.99 -10.28
C TRP A 74 -3.01 -1.65 -11.63
N SER A 75 -2.42 -0.75 -12.40
CA SER A 75 -2.89 -0.42 -13.75
C SER A 75 -2.18 -1.21 -14.86
N TYR A 76 -1.15 -2.01 -14.54
CA TYR A 76 -0.47 -2.82 -15.55
C TYR A 76 -1.33 -4.00 -15.99
N ARG A 77 -1.48 -4.17 -17.30
CA ARG A 77 -2.09 -5.34 -17.95
C ARG A 77 -1.07 -6.38 -18.37
N SER A 78 0.17 -5.97 -18.64
CA SER A 78 1.24 -6.87 -19.04
C SER A 78 2.05 -7.33 -17.84
N ARG A 79 2.12 -8.66 -17.65
CA ARG A 79 2.88 -9.32 -16.57
C ARG A 79 4.37 -8.97 -16.60
N THR A 80 4.97 -8.87 -17.79
CA THR A 80 6.40 -8.54 -17.96
C THR A 80 6.69 -7.10 -17.54
N TRP A 81 5.83 -6.15 -17.91
CA TRP A 81 5.94 -4.76 -17.48
C TRP A 81 5.72 -4.58 -15.98
N ALA A 82 4.74 -5.27 -15.40
CA ALA A 82 4.52 -5.27 -13.96
C ALA A 82 5.72 -5.85 -13.20
N ALA A 83 6.31 -6.94 -13.70
CA ALA A 83 7.52 -7.54 -13.12
C ALA A 83 8.68 -6.54 -13.10
N LYS A 84 8.98 -5.91 -14.25
CA LYS A 84 10.00 -4.86 -14.35
C LYS A 84 9.71 -3.68 -13.41
N ALA A 85 8.45 -3.29 -13.26
CA ALA A 85 8.06 -2.21 -12.37
C ALA A 85 8.31 -2.56 -10.89
N ILE A 86 8.00 -3.79 -10.47
CA ILE A 86 8.30 -4.29 -9.12
C ILE A 86 9.81 -4.29 -8.87
N ASP A 87 10.60 -4.76 -9.84
CA ASP A 87 12.05 -4.87 -9.68
C ASP A 87 12.70 -3.48 -9.58
N LYS A 88 12.28 -2.53 -10.44
CA LYS A 88 12.67 -1.11 -10.35
C LYS A 88 12.25 -0.49 -9.02
N TRP A 89 11.04 -0.80 -8.55
CA TRP A 89 10.54 -0.31 -7.27
C TRP A 89 11.40 -0.81 -6.10
N CYS A 90 11.73 -2.11 -6.09
CA CYS A 90 12.57 -2.70 -5.06
C CYS A 90 14.01 -2.17 -5.09
N ALA A 91 14.57 -1.93 -6.28
CA ALA A 91 15.89 -1.31 -6.42
C ALA A 91 15.93 0.09 -5.81
N LEU A 92 14.96 0.94 -6.16
CA LEU A 92 14.85 2.31 -5.63
C LEU A 92 14.55 2.32 -4.11
N ALA A 93 13.74 1.38 -3.61
CA ALA A 93 13.48 1.27 -2.19
C ALA A 93 14.73 0.87 -1.37
N ARG A 94 15.61 0.04 -1.95
CA ARG A 94 16.87 -0.39 -1.32
C ARG A 94 17.94 0.70 -1.36
N SER A 95 18.00 1.53 -2.41
CA SER A 95 19.00 2.61 -2.51
C SER A 95 18.83 3.67 -1.43
N LEU A 96 17.62 3.88 -0.92
CA LEU A 96 17.34 4.81 0.18
C LEU A 96 17.90 4.37 1.55
N LYS A 97 18.44 3.15 1.67
CA LYS A 97 19.03 2.58 2.91
C LYS A 97 18.14 2.67 4.15
N GLN A 98 16.82 2.77 3.97
CA GLN A 98 15.83 2.81 5.05
C GLN A 98 15.36 1.39 5.39
N LYS A 99 15.48 0.99 6.67
CA LYS A 99 15.10 -0.35 7.15
C LYS A 99 13.63 -0.67 6.86
N SER A 100 12.73 0.31 7.04
CA SER A 100 11.29 0.18 6.81
C SER A 100 10.95 -0.06 5.34
N LEU A 101 11.62 0.63 4.41
CA LEU A 101 11.45 0.44 2.97
C LEU A 101 12.02 -0.90 2.50
N THR A 102 13.18 -1.29 3.03
CA THR A 102 13.80 -2.58 2.70
C THR A 102 12.92 -3.75 3.13
N ALA A 103 12.34 -3.67 4.33
CA ALA A 103 11.37 -4.67 4.81
C ALA A 103 10.12 -4.74 3.90
N PHE A 104 9.60 -3.58 3.47
CA PHE A 104 8.47 -3.54 2.55
C PHE A 104 8.84 -4.11 1.17
N ALA A 105 10.05 -3.85 0.66
CA ALA A 105 10.53 -4.42 -0.59
C ALA A 105 10.61 -5.95 -0.53
N ARG A 106 11.09 -6.52 0.59
CA ARG A 106 11.07 -7.98 0.82
C ARG A 106 9.65 -8.54 0.82
N MET A 107 8.73 -7.85 1.50
CA MET A 107 7.31 -8.22 1.51
C MET A 107 6.72 -8.17 0.08
N LEU A 108 7.00 -7.11 -0.68
CA LEU A 108 6.52 -6.95 -2.04
C LEU A 108 7.02 -8.07 -2.96
N GLN A 109 8.28 -8.46 -2.83
CA GLN A 109 8.87 -9.58 -3.57
C GLN A 109 8.22 -10.93 -3.19
N ARG A 110 7.95 -11.16 -1.90
CA ARG A 110 7.23 -12.36 -1.45
C ARG A 110 5.85 -12.50 -2.09
N TYR A 111 5.13 -11.38 -2.21
CA TYR A 111 3.79 -11.36 -2.84
C TYR A 111 3.82 -11.11 -4.36
N ARG A 112 5.01 -11.12 -4.99
CA ARG A 112 5.19 -10.82 -6.43
C ARG A 112 4.26 -11.67 -7.29
N TYR A 113 4.15 -12.96 -7.01
CA TYR A 113 3.30 -13.87 -7.77
C TYR A 113 1.83 -13.42 -7.80
N GLY A 114 1.25 -13.10 -6.65
CA GLY A 114 -0.15 -12.65 -6.57
C GLY A 114 -0.37 -11.29 -7.23
N ILE A 115 0.61 -10.38 -7.15
CA ILE A 115 0.54 -9.08 -7.82
C ILE A 115 0.58 -9.26 -9.34
N LEU A 116 1.44 -10.14 -9.84
CA LEU A 116 1.53 -10.44 -11.27
C LEU A 116 0.26 -11.11 -11.80
N ASN A 117 -0.37 -11.99 -11.01
CA ASN A 117 -1.64 -12.62 -11.40
C ASN A 117 -2.79 -11.60 -11.54
N HIS A 118 -2.70 -10.43 -10.90
CA HIS A 118 -3.69 -9.37 -11.09
C HIS A 118 -3.68 -8.80 -12.51
N CYS A 119 -2.56 -8.90 -13.23
CA CYS A 119 -2.46 -8.48 -14.63
C CYS A 119 -3.36 -9.35 -15.52
N ASP A 120 -3.35 -10.66 -15.26
CA ASP A 120 -4.10 -11.66 -16.01
C ASP A 120 -5.57 -11.70 -15.56
N TYR A 121 -5.79 -11.59 -14.24
CA TYR A 121 -7.11 -11.64 -13.61
C TYR A 121 -7.31 -10.41 -12.71
N PRO A 122 -7.87 -9.30 -13.24
CA PRO A 122 -8.10 -8.09 -12.46
C PRO A 122 -9.29 -8.27 -11.51
N ILE A 123 -9.08 -9.05 -10.45
CA ILE A 123 -10.07 -9.24 -9.40
C ILE A 123 -9.97 -8.05 -8.45
N HIS A 124 -11.00 -7.23 -8.43
CA HIS A 124 -11.09 -6.11 -7.48
C HIS A 124 -11.26 -6.62 -6.04
N THR A 125 -10.65 -5.92 -5.09
CA THR A 125 -10.74 -6.23 -3.66
C THR A 125 -12.18 -6.25 -3.17
N GLY A 126 -13.06 -5.42 -3.71
CA GLY A 126 -14.49 -5.42 -3.35
C GLY A 126 -15.19 -6.76 -3.65
N LYS A 127 -14.85 -7.42 -4.77
CA LYS A 127 -15.40 -8.75 -5.11
C LYS A 127 -14.90 -9.81 -4.12
N LEU A 128 -13.60 -9.78 -3.78
CA LEU A 128 -13.01 -10.66 -2.78
C LEU A 128 -13.59 -10.44 -1.37
N GLU A 129 -13.80 -9.18 -0.98
CA GLU A 129 -14.43 -8.81 0.29
C GLU A 129 -15.88 -9.26 0.34
N GLY A 130 -16.64 -9.13 -0.76
CA GLY A 130 -18.01 -9.63 -0.88
C GLY A 130 -18.08 -11.15 -0.68
N VAL A 131 -17.21 -11.90 -1.36
CA VAL A 131 -17.09 -13.36 -1.19
C VAL A 131 -16.74 -13.71 0.27
N ASN A 132 -15.72 -13.08 0.83
CA ASN A 132 -15.32 -13.30 2.22
C ASN A 132 -16.43 -12.98 3.23
N ASN A 133 -17.19 -11.91 2.99
CA ASN A 133 -18.32 -11.54 3.84
C ASN A 133 -19.45 -12.56 3.74
N LYS A 134 -19.77 -13.06 2.54
CA LYS A 134 -20.76 -14.12 2.34
C LYS A 134 -20.35 -15.41 3.07
N ILE A 135 -19.09 -15.82 2.96
CA ILE A 135 -18.55 -16.97 3.70
C ILE A 135 -18.65 -16.76 5.22
N LYS A 136 -18.27 -15.57 5.72
CA LYS A 136 -18.41 -15.22 7.15
C LYS A 136 -19.86 -15.22 7.62
N VAL A 137 -20.82 -14.86 6.77
CA VAL A 137 -22.25 -14.93 7.08
C VAL A 137 -22.71 -16.37 7.16
N ILE A 138 -22.31 -17.24 6.22
CA ILE A 138 -22.61 -18.68 6.26
C ILE A 138 -22.10 -19.30 7.56
N LYS A 139 -20.85 -19.02 7.94
CA LYS A 139 -20.27 -19.49 9.20
C LYS A 139 -21.06 -19.00 10.43
N ARG A 140 -21.47 -17.72 10.44
CA ARG A 140 -22.24 -17.14 11.55
C ARG A 140 -23.65 -17.71 11.66
N LYS A 141 -24.35 -17.92 10.55
CA LYS A 141 -25.69 -18.52 10.54
C LYS A 141 -25.73 -19.95 11.07
N ALA A 142 -24.66 -20.71 10.85
CA ALA A 142 -24.53 -22.07 11.34
C ALA A 142 -24.06 -22.18 12.81
N TYR A 143 -23.73 -21.05 13.46
CA TYR A 143 -23.07 -21.03 14.77
C TYR A 143 -21.75 -21.84 14.81
N GLY A 144 -21.07 -21.93 13.66
CA GLY A 144 -19.88 -22.75 13.49
C GLY A 144 -20.14 -24.03 12.70
N PHE A 145 -19.07 -24.63 12.20
CA PHE A 145 -19.10 -25.92 11.52
C PHE A 145 -18.06 -26.81 12.18
N HIS A 146 -18.46 -28.03 12.54
CA HIS A 146 -17.55 -29.05 13.11
C HIS A 146 -16.86 -29.85 12.01
N ASP A 147 -17.51 -30.01 10.85
CA ASP A 147 -16.95 -30.63 9.66
C ASP A 147 -16.58 -29.57 8.60
N LEU A 148 -15.29 -29.48 8.29
CA LEU A 148 -14.76 -28.57 7.28
C LEU A 148 -15.21 -28.94 5.86
N ARG A 149 -15.39 -30.23 5.56
CA ARG A 149 -15.85 -30.70 4.25
C ARG A 149 -17.28 -30.24 4.01
N TYR A 150 -18.14 -30.39 5.01
CA TYR A 150 -19.51 -29.88 4.95
C TYR A 150 -19.55 -28.35 4.81
N PHE A 151 -18.67 -27.63 5.51
CA PHE A 151 -18.55 -26.18 5.33
C PHE A 151 -18.16 -25.79 3.91
N THR A 152 -17.18 -26.47 3.31
CA THR A 152 -16.78 -26.25 1.90
C THR A 152 -17.94 -26.50 0.94
N LEU A 153 -18.72 -27.57 1.14
CA LEU A 153 -19.91 -27.83 0.32
C LEU A 153 -20.95 -26.72 0.44
N LYS A 154 -21.18 -26.18 1.64
CA LYS A 154 -22.07 -25.03 1.84
C LYS A 154 -21.56 -23.76 1.17
N ILE A 155 -20.24 -23.57 1.12
CA ILE A 155 -19.62 -22.48 0.35
C ILE A 155 -19.91 -22.69 -1.13
N TYR A 156 -19.61 -23.86 -1.70
CA TYR A 156 -19.88 -24.13 -3.13
C TYR A 156 -21.34 -23.94 -3.49
N GLN A 157 -22.27 -24.47 -2.69
CA GLN A 157 -23.71 -24.27 -2.86
C GLN A 157 -24.08 -22.78 -2.91
N ALA A 158 -23.46 -21.95 -2.08
CA ALA A 158 -23.75 -20.52 -2.03
C ALA A 158 -23.21 -19.71 -3.22
N PHE A 159 -22.33 -20.27 -4.04
CA PHE A 159 -21.71 -19.61 -5.20
C PHE A 159 -22.00 -20.31 -6.54
N ALA A 160 -22.86 -21.34 -6.54
CA ALA A 160 -23.22 -22.12 -7.73
C ALA A 160 -24.32 -21.50 -8.62
N ASN A 161 -24.85 -20.32 -8.25
CA ASN A 161 -25.84 -19.56 -9.03
C ASN A 161 -25.19 -18.36 -9.74
#